data_AF-A0A7W0S3L1-F1
#
_entry.id   AF-A0A7W0S3L1-F1
#
_cell.length_a   1.000
_cell.length_b   1.000
_cell.length_c   1.000
_cell.angle_alpha   90.00
_cell.angle_beta   90.00
_cell.angle_gamma   90.00
#
_symmetry.space_group_name_H-M   'P 1'
#
loop_
_entity.id
_entity.type
_entity.pdbx_description
1 polymer ?
#
loop_
_entity_poly.entity_id
_entity_poly.type
_entity_poly.pdbx_seq_one_letter_code
_entity_poly.pdbx_strand_id
1 'polypeptide(L)'
;MRYFLLILLTASIFTACQNFQTQTETVSADAKRYNLKGKIVAIDKAKKKATIAHDEIPGYMEAMTMDFPIREDWVWEDLTKDAEIRADLVVDKDGYWLEKIGIVAAPNPNQPPLPPANDKFAQIDQEVPGFTLTNQDGKKISIRDFRGKALAITFIYSRCPLPEYCILMSKNFSDVANELQNNPELKDKIRLLSISFDPQTDTPAKLKEYGAGYLGKNAKPDFTVWQLASGSEKEVREIADFFGLRYQLNANDKTQFDHSLRTIVISPEGKVQEIISGNEWTPNDLLRELQATIN
;
A
#
# COMPACT_ATOMS: atom_id res chain seq x y z
N MET A 1 -48.99 -49.14 -49.38
CA MET A 1 -49.62 -49.99 -48.35
C MET A 1 -48.61 -50.18 -47.22
N ARG A 2 -48.72 -49.34 -46.18
CA ARG A 2 -48.88 -49.74 -44.77
C ARG A 2 -47.57 -49.98 -43.98
N TYR A 3 -47.32 -49.02 -43.09
CA TYR A 3 -46.68 -49.07 -41.77
C TYR A 3 -45.19 -49.45 -41.65
N PHE A 4 -44.37 -48.47 -41.29
CA PHE A 4 -43.25 -48.71 -40.38
C PHE A 4 -43.19 -47.61 -39.30
N LEU A 5 -42.94 -48.10 -38.09
CA LEU A 5 -43.11 -47.54 -36.77
C LEU A 5 -42.08 -46.41 -36.49
N LEU A 6 -42.53 -45.21 -36.09
CA LEU A 6 -41.66 -44.16 -35.53
C LEU A 6 -41.52 -44.38 -34.01
N ILE A 7 -40.30 -44.67 -33.55
CA ILE A 7 -39.92 -44.67 -32.13
C ILE A 7 -39.18 -43.36 -31.84
N LEU A 8 -39.72 -42.59 -30.90
CA LEU A 8 -39.09 -41.41 -30.30
C LEU A 8 -37.84 -41.84 -29.50
N LEU A 9 -36.70 -41.20 -29.78
CA LEU A 9 -35.55 -41.17 -28.87
C LEU A 9 -35.18 -39.70 -28.60
N THR A 10 -35.55 -39.22 -27.42
CA THR A 10 -35.19 -37.90 -26.88
C THR A 10 -33.74 -37.95 -26.40
N ALA A 11 -32.83 -37.24 -27.09
CA ALA A 11 -31.47 -37.00 -26.63
C ALA A 11 -31.34 -35.57 -26.10
N SER A 12 -31.35 -35.44 -24.77
CA SER A 12 -31.09 -34.18 -24.05
C SER A 12 -29.62 -33.81 -24.17
N ILE A 13 -29.32 -32.74 -24.91
CA ILE A 13 -27.98 -32.13 -24.95
C ILE A 13 -27.87 -31.21 -23.74
N PHE A 14 -27.21 -31.68 -22.68
CA PHE A 14 -26.82 -30.84 -21.55
C PHE A 14 -25.64 -29.96 -21.95
N THR A 15 -25.88 -28.66 -21.97
CA THR A 15 -24.90 -27.60 -22.10
C THR A 15 -23.96 -27.63 -20.89
N ALA A 16 -22.72 -28.09 -21.08
CA ALA A 16 -21.67 -28.00 -20.07
C ALA A 16 -21.05 -26.60 -20.10
N CYS A 17 -21.60 -25.67 -19.31
CA CYS A 17 -20.85 -24.47 -18.91
C CYS A 17 -19.76 -24.89 -17.93
N GLN A 18 -18.52 -25.00 -18.40
CA GLN A 18 -17.37 -25.10 -17.51
C GLN A 18 -17.14 -23.73 -16.85
N ASN A 19 -17.57 -23.63 -15.59
CA ASN A 19 -17.25 -22.55 -14.68
C ASN A 19 -15.73 -22.54 -14.47
N PHE A 20 -15.02 -21.59 -15.10
CA PHE A 20 -13.63 -21.30 -14.76
C PHE A 20 -13.65 -20.50 -13.45
N GLN A 21 -13.69 -21.21 -12.32
CA GLN A 21 -13.47 -20.60 -11.02
C GLN A 21 -11.98 -20.32 -10.87
N THR A 22 -11.60 -19.05 -10.99
CA THR A 22 -10.31 -18.55 -10.52
C THR A 22 -10.29 -18.73 -9.01
N GLN A 23 -9.57 -19.74 -8.52
CA GLN A 23 -9.31 -19.93 -7.09
C GLN A 23 -8.51 -18.73 -6.58
N THR A 24 -9.19 -17.82 -5.88
CA THR A 24 -8.55 -16.92 -4.92
C THR A 24 -8.49 -17.69 -3.61
N GLU A 25 -7.34 -18.28 -3.32
CA GLU A 25 -7.09 -18.95 -2.03
C GLU A 25 -7.11 -17.91 -0.91
N THR A 26 -8.26 -17.77 -0.26
CA THR A 26 -8.42 -16.95 0.94
C THR A 26 -7.69 -17.59 2.11
N VAL A 27 -6.81 -16.82 2.76
CA VAL A 27 -6.06 -17.23 3.96
C VAL A 27 -7.04 -17.69 5.04
N SER A 28 -6.83 -18.88 5.60
CA SER A 28 -7.67 -19.43 6.66
C SER A 28 -7.58 -18.58 7.93
N ALA A 29 -8.66 -18.56 8.71
CA ALA A 29 -8.69 -17.87 10.01
C ALA A 29 -7.67 -18.44 11.01
N ASP A 30 -7.19 -19.68 10.79
CA ASP A 30 -6.21 -20.36 11.65
C ASP A 30 -4.76 -20.17 11.21
N ALA A 31 -4.50 -19.37 10.16
CA ALA A 31 -3.16 -19.15 9.66
C ALA A 31 -2.27 -18.48 10.71
N LYS A 32 -1.10 -19.07 10.97
CA LYS A 32 -0.10 -18.52 11.90
C LYS A 32 0.89 -17.65 11.14
N ARG A 33 1.28 -16.55 11.76
CA ARG A 33 2.24 -15.59 11.20
C ARG A 33 3.47 -15.53 12.07
N TYR A 34 4.64 -15.60 11.44
CA TYR A 34 5.92 -15.51 12.12
C TYR A 34 6.78 -14.47 11.44
N ASN A 35 7.51 -13.68 12.23
CA ASN A 35 8.48 -12.75 11.70
C ASN A 35 9.66 -13.54 11.11
N LEU A 36 9.90 -13.36 9.83
CA LEU A 36 11.05 -13.91 9.12
C LEU A 36 12.03 -12.78 8.82
N LYS A 37 13.30 -13.01 9.17
CA LYS A 37 14.43 -12.20 8.72
C LYS A 37 15.38 -13.14 7.99
N GLY A 38 15.89 -12.73 6.83
CA GLY A 38 16.77 -13.60 6.07
C GLY A 38 17.41 -12.93 4.89
N LYS A 39 18.30 -13.66 4.21
CA LYS A 39 19.05 -13.19 3.06
C LYS A 39 18.64 -13.94 1.81
N ILE A 40 18.38 -13.24 0.72
CA ILE A 40 18.05 -13.83 -0.58
C ILE A 40 19.27 -14.54 -1.15
N VAL A 41 19.13 -15.86 -1.34
CA VAL A 41 20.15 -16.73 -1.94
C VAL A 41 19.92 -16.89 -3.44
N ALA A 42 18.66 -17.03 -3.86
CA ALA A 42 18.28 -17.16 -5.27
C ALA A 42 16.84 -16.66 -5.51
N ILE A 43 16.52 -16.33 -6.76
CA ILE A 43 15.22 -15.79 -7.19
C ILE A 43 14.75 -16.57 -8.41
N ASP A 44 13.55 -17.16 -8.34
CA ASP A 44 12.86 -17.78 -9.47
C ASP A 44 11.55 -17.01 -9.73
N LYS A 45 11.65 -15.94 -10.54
CA LYS A 45 10.51 -15.08 -10.90
C LYS A 45 9.43 -15.86 -11.64
N ALA A 46 9.81 -16.86 -12.45
CA ALA A 46 8.87 -17.65 -13.24
C ALA A 46 7.97 -18.52 -12.33
N LYS A 47 8.51 -19.01 -11.22
CA LYS A 47 7.76 -19.78 -10.22
C LYS A 47 7.22 -18.97 -9.05
N LYS A 48 7.42 -17.64 -9.04
CA LYS A 48 7.13 -16.74 -7.91
C LYS A 48 7.70 -17.27 -6.58
N LYS A 49 8.97 -17.69 -6.59
CA LYS A 49 9.69 -18.20 -5.40
C LYS A 49 11.04 -17.51 -5.21
N ALA A 50 11.45 -17.36 -3.95
CA ALA A 50 12.81 -16.96 -3.59
C ALA A 50 13.41 -17.95 -2.59
N THR A 51 14.67 -18.33 -2.81
CA THR A 51 15.45 -19.11 -1.84
C THR A 51 16.04 -18.15 -0.82
N ILE A 52 15.76 -18.36 0.46
CA ILE A 52 16.13 -17.44 1.53
C ILE A 52 16.84 -18.21 2.63
N ALA A 53 18.03 -17.73 3.00
CA ALA A 53 18.73 -18.11 4.22
C ALA A 53 18.17 -17.28 5.37
N HIS A 54 17.24 -17.85 6.15
CA HIS A 54 16.57 -17.13 7.22
C HIS A 54 17.19 -17.40 8.59
N ASP A 55 17.09 -16.41 9.47
CA ASP A 55 17.43 -16.52 10.88
C ASP A 55 16.45 -17.45 11.60
N GLU A 56 16.75 -17.85 12.84
CA GLU A 56 15.83 -18.64 13.66
C GLU A 56 14.48 -17.94 13.78
N ILE A 57 13.40 -18.73 13.66
CA ILE A 57 12.02 -18.29 13.89
C ILE A 57 11.57 -18.91 15.22
N PRO A 58 11.57 -18.14 16.32
CA PRO A 58 11.33 -18.67 17.66
C PRO A 58 10.00 -19.43 17.75
N GLY A 59 10.08 -20.67 18.23
CA GLY A 59 8.91 -21.54 18.42
C GLY A 59 8.33 -22.14 17.13
N TYR A 60 9.00 -21.98 15.98
CA TYR A 60 8.56 -22.57 14.72
C TYR A 60 9.65 -23.37 14.01
N MET A 61 10.81 -22.76 13.73
CA MET A 61 11.90 -23.43 13.02
C MET A 61 13.27 -22.78 13.26
N GLU A 62 14.32 -23.59 13.22
CA GLU A 62 15.71 -23.14 13.29
C GLU A 62 16.15 -22.42 12.01
N ALA A 63 17.25 -21.67 12.09
CA ALA A 63 17.82 -20.97 10.94
C ALA A 63 18.20 -21.96 9.82
N MET A 64 17.68 -21.76 8.60
CA MET A 64 18.00 -22.61 7.44
C MET A 64 17.84 -21.88 6.12
N THR A 65 18.25 -22.52 5.02
CA THR A 65 18.10 -21.99 3.65
C THR A 65 17.08 -22.81 2.87
N MET A 66 15.98 -22.18 2.46
CA MET A 66 14.91 -22.86 1.73
C MET A 66 14.13 -21.93 0.80
N ASP A 67 13.31 -22.52 -0.07
CA ASP A 67 12.45 -21.78 -0.99
C ASP A 67 11.16 -21.32 -0.32
N PHE A 68 10.84 -20.05 -0.50
CA PHE A 68 9.57 -19.47 -0.07
C PHE A 68 8.79 -18.95 -1.28
N PRO A 69 7.52 -19.36 -1.43
CA PRO A 69 6.58 -18.67 -2.31
C PRO A 69 6.37 -17.24 -1.83
N ILE A 70 6.33 -16.28 -2.75
CA ILE A 70 6.00 -14.90 -2.45
C ILE A 70 4.74 -14.52 -3.22
N ARG A 71 3.73 -14.01 -2.52
CA ARG A 71 2.44 -13.65 -3.12
C ARG A 71 2.40 -12.21 -3.66
N GLU A 72 3.32 -11.36 -3.21
CA GLU A 72 3.36 -9.95 -3.58
C GLU A 72 4.09 -9.73 -4.89
N ASP A 73 3.39 -9.22 -5.91
CA ASP A 73 3.96 -9.08 -7.26
C ASP A 73 4.93 -7.91 -7.41
N TRP A 74 4.82 -6.88 -6.56
CA TRP A 74 5.69 -5.71 -6.61
C TRP A 74 7.14 -6.05 -6.26
N VAL A 75 7.37 -7.08 -5.43
CA VAL A 75 8.71 -7.37 -4.89
C VAL A 75 9.68 -7.80 -5.99
N TRP A 76 9.19 -8.40 -7.08
CA TRP A 76 10.04 -9.07 -8.06
C TRP A 76 10.90 -8.11 -8.88
N GLU A 77 10.54 -6.83 -8.94
CA GLU A 77 11.35 -5.81 -9.61
C GLU A 77 12.54 -5.35 -8.74
N ASP A 78 12.37 -5.36 -7.41
CA ASP A 78 13.36 -4.84 -6.46
C ASP A 78 14.16 -5.95 -5.73
N LEU A 79 13.67 -7.20 -5.76
CA LEU A 79 14.34 -8.33 -5.13
C LEU A 79 15.64 -8.64 -5.86
N THR A 80 16.76 -8.58 -5.14
CA THR A 80 18.09 -8.89 -5.65
C THR A 80 18.75 -10.00 -4.85
N LYS A 81 19.64 -10.75 -5.50
CA LYS A 81 20.48 -11.72 -4.81
C LYS A 81 21.31 -11.01 -3.73
N ASP A 82 21.49 -11.66 -2.59
CA ASP A 82 22.21 -11.17 -1.42
C ASP A 82 21.53 -10.04 -0.64
N ALA A 83 20.34 -9.59 -1.04
CA ALA A 83 19.54 -8.67 -0.23
C ALA A 83 19.12 -9.34 1.09
N GLU A 84 19.23 -8.62 2.20
CA GLU A 84 18.50 -9.01 3.40
C GLU A 84 17.03 -8.62 3.22
N ILE A 85 16.13 -9.35 3.86
CA ILE A 85 14.71 -9.04 3.87
C ILE A 85 14.14 -9.28 5.27
N ARG A 86 13.05 -8.58 5.57
CA ARG A 86 12.10 -8.91 6.62
C ARG A 86 10.76 -9.22 5.98
N ALA A 87 10.04 -10.21 6.48
CA ALA A 87 8.73 -10.60 5.96
C ALA A 87 7.89 -11.29 7.05
N ASP A 88 6.59 -11.36 6.85
CA ASP A 88 5.71 -12.26 7.59
C ASP A 88 5.70 -13.62 6.87
N LEU A 89 6.19 -14.67 7.53
CA LEU A 89 5.97 -16.05 7.13
C LEU A 89 4.57 -16.48 7.57
N VAL A 90 3.68 -16.65 6.60
CA VAL A 90 2.34 -17.18 6.82
C VAL A 90 2.37 -18.69 6.65
N VAL A 91 1.85 -19.39 7.65
CA VAL A 91 1.74 -20.85 7.67
C VAL A 91 0.27 -21.18 7.88
N ASP A 92 -0.31 -21.81 6.88
CA ASP A 92 -1.70 -22.23 6.86
C ASP A 92 -1.79 -23.73 6.56
N LYS A 93 -2.98 -24.31 6.71
CA LYS A 93 -3.26 -25.72 6.39
C LYS A 93 -2.92 -26.08 4.93
N ASP A 94 -3.00 -25.10 4.03
CA ASP A 94 -2.81 -25.26 2.59
C ASP A 94 -1.37 -24.95 2.13
N GLY A 95 -0.49 -24.51 3.03
CA GLY A 95 0.93 -24.28 2.73
C GLY A 95 1.55 -23.11 3.48
N TYR A 96 2.68 -22.61 2.96
CA TYR A 96 3.39 -21.46 3.52
C TYR A 96 3.86 -20.50 2.42
N TRP A 97 3.92 -19.21 2.75
CA TRP A 97 4.37 -18.16 1.84
C TRP A 97 4.80 -16.91 2.62
N LEU A 98 5.43 -15.96 1.93
CA LEU A 98 5.80 -14.66 2.50
C LEU A 98 4.86 -13.55 2.06
N GLU A 99 4.56 -12.67 3.01
CA GLU A 99 3.85 -11.40 2.86
C GLU A 99 4.64 -10.28 3.55
N LYS A 100 4.29 -9.03 3.27
CA LYS A 100 4.87 -7.82 3.86
C LYS A 100 6.39 -7.76 3.75
N ILE A 101 6.91 -7.96 2.53
CA ILE A 101 8.36 -8.06 2.34
C ILE A 101 8.99 -6.66 2.38
N GLY A 102 9.87 -6.43 3.36
CA GLY A 102 10.77 -5.29 3.40
C GLY A 102 12.19 -5.72 2.98
N ILE A 103 12.77 -5.07 1.97
CA ILE A 103 14.15 -5.35 1.53
C ILE A 103 15.12 -4.50 2.36
N VAL A 104 16.02 -5.15 3.07
CA VAL A 104 17.08 -4.59 3.91
C VAL A 104 18.41 -4.75 3.16
N ALA A 105 19.16 -3.67 2.93
CA ALA A 105 20.50 -3.80 2.37
C ALA A 105 21.49 -4.29 3.45
N ALA A 106 22.16 -5.42 3.22
CA ALA A 106 23.13 -6.00 4.16
C ALA A 106 24.43 -5.18 4.29
N PRO A 107 25.01 -4.95 5.48
CA PRO A 107 26.33 -4.33 5.66
C PRO A 107 27.47 -5.38 5.61
N ASN A 108 28.55 -5.10 4.86
CA ASN A 108 29.77 -5.94 4.82
C ASN A 108 30.94 -5.26 5.56
N PRO A 109 31.60 -5.94 6.52
CA PRO A 109 32.68 -5.36 7.35
C PRO A 109 34.03 -5.18 6.64
N ASN A 110 34.24 -5.69 5.42
CA ASN A 110 35.45 -5.46 4.62
C ASN A 110 35.20 -4.60 3.37
N GLN A 111 34.08 -3.88 3.34
CA GLN A 111 33.74 -2.99 2.25
C GLN A 111 34.41 -1.61 2.50
N PRO A 112 35.13 -1.03 1.52
CA PRO A 112 35.49 0.39 1.56
C PRO A 112 34.23 1.22 1.87
N PRO A 113 34.32 2.38 2.55
CA PRO A 113 33.17 3.12 3.03
C PRO A 113 32.13 3.22 1.92
N LEU A 114 30.91 2.81 2.25
CA LEU A 114 29.81 2.71 1.30
C LEU A 114 29.75 4.00 0.46
N PRO A 115 29.63 3.89 -0.88
CA PRO A 115 28.98 4.96 -1.62
C PRO A 115 27.67 5.29 -0.90
N PRO A 116 27.24 6.58 -0.83
CA PRO A 116 26.05 6.96 -0.08
C PRO A 116 24.90 6.00 -0.39
N ALA A 117 24.07 5.72 0.63
CA ALA A 117 22.86 4.91 0.50
C ALA A 117 22.16 5.28 -0.81
N ASN A 118 21.49 4.33 -1.48
CA ASN A 118 20.69 4.73 -2.61
C ASN A 118 19.54 5.58 -2.06
N ASP A 119 19.78 6.90 -1.94
CA ASP A 119 19.02 7.94 -1.23
C ASP A 119 17.63 8.18 -1.83
N LYS A 120 17.16 7.24 -2.65
CA LYS A 120 15.97 7.41 -3.47
C LYS A 120 14.68 7.08 -2.73
N PHE A 121 14.70 6.24 -1.69
CA PHE A 121 13.51 5.82 -0.96
C PHE A 121 13.65 5.99 0.55
N ALA A 122 12.53 6.31 1.20
CA ALA A 122 12.40 6.50 2.62
C ALA A 122 12.64 5.18 3.38
N GLN A 123 13.36 5.27 4.49
CA GLN A 123 13.59 4.19 5.43
C GLN A 123 12.80 4.43 6.73
N ILE A 124 12.49 3.36 7.46
CA ILE A 124 11.95 3.48 8.81
C ILE A 124 12.94 4.25 9.69
N ASP A 125 12.41 5.11 10.56
CA ASP A 125 13.11 6.07 11.40
C ASP A 125 13.88 7.18 10.67
N GLN A 126 13.80 7.23 9.34
CA GLN A 126 14.36 8.34 8.56
C GLN A 126 13.49 9.59 8.70
N GLU A 127 14.14 10.74 8.87
CA GLU A 127 13.45 12.03 8.84
C GLU A 127 12.90 12.32 7.44
N VAL A 128 11.63 12.73 7.38
CA VAL A 128 10.99 13.13 6.13
C VAL A 128 11.58 14.46 5.65
N PRO A 129 12.08 14.55 4.39
CA PRO A 129 12.59 15.78 3.81
C PRO A 129 11.56 16.89 3.82
N GLY A 130 12.04 18.13 3.97
CA GLY A 130 11.17 19.30 3.93
C GLY A 130 10.57 19.51 2.54
N PHE A 131 9.24 19.56 2.46
CA PHE A 131 8.52 19.97 1.25
C PHE A 131 7.35 20.90 1.58
N THR A 132 6.86 21.58 0.54
CA THR A 132 5.68 22.46 0.62
C THR A 132 4.68 22.11 -0.47
N LEU A 133 3.40 22.20 -0.14
CA LEU A 133 2.28 21.96 -1.06
C LEU A 133 1.25 23.08 -0.94
N THR A 134 0.30 23.12 -1.87
CA THR A 134 -0.91 23.94 -1.77
C THR A 134 -2.08 23.02 -1.41
N ASN A 135 -2.76 23.29 -0.30
CA ASN A 135 -3.91 22.50 0.15
C ASN A 135 -5.22 22.89 -0.58
N GLN A 136 -6.30 22.18 -0.27
CA GLN A 136 -7.63 22.37 -0.86
C GLN A 136 -8.24 23.75 -0.61
N ASP A 137 -7.77 24.47 0.42
CA ASP A 137 -8.18 25.85 0.72
C ASP A 137 -7.29 26.90 0.03
N GLY A 138 -6.38 26.47 -0.84
CA GLY A 138 -5.43 27.35 -1.54
C GLY A 138 -4.29 27.85 -0.65
N LYS A 139 -4.13 27.29 0.56
CA LYS A 139 -3.07 27.69 1.49
C LYS A 139 -1.81 26.88 1.23
N LYS A 140 -0.66 27.54 1.32
CA LYS A 140 0.63 26.86 1.37
C LYS A 140 0.77 26.15 2.72
N ILE A 141 1.11 24.87 2.67
CA ILE A 141 1.39 24.03 3.84
C ILE A 141 2.78 23.43 3.69
N SER A 142 3.48 23.24 4.80
CA SER A 142 4.74 22.51 4.87
C SER A 142 4.53 21.20 5.63
N ILE A 143 5.31 20.17 5.27
CA ILE A 143 5.39 18.94 6.09
C ILE A 143 5.77 19.24 7.55
N ARG A 144 6.48 20.35 7.79
CA ARG A 144 6.87 20.80 9.13
C ARG A 144 5.70 21.30 9.96
N ASP A 145 4.60 21.74 9.34
CA ASP A 145 3.40 22.22 10.04
C ASP A 145 2.68 21.09 10.81
N PHE A 146 3.04 19.84 10.50
CA PHE A 146 2.52 18.64 11.15
C PHE A 146 3.41 18.13 12.30
N ARG A 147 4.56 18.75 12.57
CA ARG A 147 5.41 18.38 13.71
C ARG A 147 4.64 18.49 15.03
N GLY A 148 4.94 17.59 15.96
CA GLY A 148 4.20 17.42 17.22
C GLY A 148 2.89 16.64 17.08
N LYS A 149 2.59 16.11 15.88
CA LYS A 149 1.41 15.28 15.61
C LYS A 149 1.83 14.04 14.82
N ALA A 150 1.18 12.91 15.10
CA ALA A 150 1.24 11.76 14.23
C ALA A 150 0.55 12.09 12.90
N LEU A 151 1.16 11.70 11.79
CA LEU A 151 0.68 12.04 10.44
C LEU A 151 0.59 10.78 9.58
N ALA A 152 -0.56 10.60 8.93
CA ALA A 152 -0.67 9.66 7.81
C ALA A 152 -0.65 10.41 6.48
N ILE A 153 0.15 9.93 5.53
CA ILE A 153 0.17 10.41 4.14
C ILE A 153 -0.33 9.30 3.22
N THR A 154 -1.20 9.62 2.27
CA THR A 154 -1.51 8.75 1.14
C THR A 154 -1.48 9.54 -0.18
N PHE A 155 -1.45 8.84 -1.31
CA PHE A 155 -1.34 9.43 -2.64
C PHE A 155 -2.57 9.13 -3.48
N ILE A 156 -3.11 10.14 -4.14
CA ILE A 156 -4.34 10.03 -4.93
C ILE A 156 -4.26 10.83 -6.24
N TYR A 157 -5.22 10.64 -7.12
CA TYR A 157 -5.61 11.66 -8.10
C TYR A 157 -7.14 11.63 -8.22
N SER A 158 -7.77 12.80 -8.29
CA SER A 158 -9.22 12.92 -8.04
C SER A 158 -10.09 12.18 -9.07
N ARG A 159 -9.55 11.97 -10.28
CA ARG A 159 -10.23 11.32 -11.42
C ARG A 159 -10.01 9.81 -11.50
N CYS A 160 -9.38 9.20 -10.50
CA CYS A 160 -9.14 7.75 -10.51
C CYS A 160 -10.46 6.97 -10.57
N PRO A 161 -10.66 6.12 -11.59
CA PRO A 161 -11.91 5.39 -11.75
C PRO A 161 -11.94 4.08 -10.95
N LEU A 162 -10.82 3.66 -10.36
CA LEU A 162 -10.68 2.35 -9.73
C LEU A 162 -11.17 2.38 -8.27
N PRO A 163 -12.23 1.60 -7.92
CA PRO A 163 -12.77 1.55 -6.57
C PRO A 163 -11.74 1.17 -5.51
N GLU A 164 -10.90 0.18 -5.81
CA GLU A 164 -9.91 -0.39 -4.89
C GLU A 164 -8.65 0.48 -4.69
N TYR A 165 -8.54 1.61 -5.40
CA TYR A 165 -7.36 2.50 -5.35
C TYR A 165 -7.72 3.81 -4.64
N CYS A 166 -7.69 4.95 -5.34
CA CYS A 166 -7.86 6.26 -4.72
C CYS A 166 -9.22 6.41 -4.02
N ILE A 167 -10.26 5.74 -4.52
CA ILE A 167 -11.61 5.77 -3.93
C ILE A 167 -11.59 5.08 -2.55
N LEU A 168 -11.05 3.86 -2.46
CA LEU A 168 -10.89 3.14 -1.20
C LEU A 168 -9.97 3.88 -0.23
N MET A 169 -8.82 4.38 -0.68
CA MET A 169 -7.89 5.14 0.18
C MET A 169 -8.54 6.41 0.74
N SER A 170 -9.27 7.17 -0.09
CA SER A 170 -9.97 8.38 0.35
C SER A 170 -11.15 8.07 1.26
N LYS A 171 -11.86 6.95 1.02
CA LYS A 171 -12.88 6.46 1.93
C LYS A 171 -12.27 6.11 3.30
N ASN A 172 -11.19 5.35 3.32
CA ASN A 172 -10.54 4.97 4.57
C ASN A 172 -10.02 6.19 5.34
N PHE A 173 -9.39 7.15 4.64
CA PHE A 173 -8.95 8.42 5.25
C PHE A 173 -10.13 9.23 5.80
N SER A 174 -11.26 9.26 5.10
CA SER A 174 -12.49 9.90 5.58
C SER A 174 -13.04 9.22 6.83
N ASP A 175 -13.07 7.89 6.86
CA ASP A 175 -13.55 7.13 8.01
C ASP A 175 -12.67 7.41 9.25
N VAL A 176 -11.34 7.41 9.10
CA VAL A 176 -10.41 7.82 10.18
C VAL A 176 -10.63 9.28 10.58
N ALA A 177 -10.81 10.20 9.62
CA ALA A 177 -11.05 11.61 9.92
C ALA A 177 -12.34 11.81 10.75
N ASN A 178 -13.41 11.11 10.40
CA ASN A 178 -14.68 11.15 11.11
C ASN A 178 -14.56 10.55 12.51
N GLU A 179 -13.81 9.46 12.68
CA GLU A 179 -13.54 8.88 13.99
C GLU A 179 -12.77 9.87 14.89
N LEU A 180 -11.71 10.49 14.36
CA LEU A 180 -10.93 11.49 15.08
C LEU A 180 -11.74 12.73 15.45
N GLN A 181 -12.67 13.18 14.58
CA GLN A 181 -13.57 14.29 14.92
C GLN A 181 -14.45 13.98 16.13
N ASN A 182 -14.80 12.71 16.34
CA ASN A 182 -15.58 12.24 17.48
C ASN A 182 -14.73 11.86 18.70
N ASN A 183 -13.40 11.94 18.61
CA ASN A 183 -12.47 11.60 19.68
C ASN A 183 -11.58 12.81 20.05
N PRO A 184 -11.98 13.63 21.05
CA PRO A 184 -11.24 14.84 21.45
C PRO A 184 -9.80 14.58 21.91
N GLU A 185 -9.50 13.41 22.47
CA GLU A 185 -8.16 13.08 22.97
C GLU A 185 -7.14 12.86 21.84
N LEU A 186 -7.62 12.41 20.68
CA LEU A 186 -6.81 12.10 19.50
C LEU A 186 -6.90 13.16 18.41
N LYS A 187 -8.02 13.89 18.33
CA LYS A 187 -8.29 14.90 17.29
C LYS A 187 -7.14 15.88 17.10
N ASP A 188 -6.52 16.34 18.17
CA ASP A 188 -5.45 17.34 18.12
C ASP A 188 -4.05 16.74 17.93
N LYS A 189 -3.91 15.42 18.10
CA LYS A 189 -2.64 14.70 18.02
C LYS A 189 -2.39 14.00 16.68
N ILE A 190 -3.45 13.78 15.89
CA ILE A 190 -3.37 13.04 14.61
C ILE A 190 -3.79 13.93 13.45
N ARG A 191 -3.07 13.85 12.33
CA ARG A 191 -3.42 14.51 11.06
C ARG A 191 -3.33 13.52 9.91
N LEU A 192 -4.11 13.80 8.88
CA LEU A 192 -4.14 13.03 7.65
C LEU A 192 -3.88 13.96 6.46
N LEU A 193 -3.07 13.51 5.50
CA LEU A 193 -2.75 14.25 4.29
C LEU A 193 -2.86 13.34 3.07
N SER A 194 -3.75 13.69 2.14
CA SER A 194 -3.76 13.07 0.80
C SER A 194 -3.06 13.98 -0.19
N ILE A 195 -1.99 13.47 -0.82
CA ILE A 195 -1.22 14.21 -1.81
C ILE A 195 -1.68 13.79 -3.21
N SER A 196 -2.20 14.76 -3.97
CA SER A 196 -2.54 14.50 -5.37
C SER A 196 -1.30 14.51 -6.26
N PHE A 197 -1.17 13.47 -7.08
CA PHE A 197 -0.13 13.36 -8.10
C PHE A 197 -0.55 13.78 -9.51
N ASP A 198 -1.73 14.37 -9.68
CA ASP A 198 -2.21 14.98 -10.94
C ASP A 198 -2.36 16.51 -10.79
N PRO A 199 -1.24 17.25 -10.62
CA PRO A 199 -1.29 18.69 -10.34
C PRO A 199 -1.85 19.52 -11.50
N GLN A 200 -1.87 18.97 -12.72
CA GLN A 200 -2.45 19.63 -13.89
C GLN A 200 -3.97 19.68 -13.81
N THR A 201 -4.60 18.66 -13.19
CA THR A 201 -6.05 18.57 -13.10
C THR A 201 -6.58 18.93 -11.72
N ASP A 202 -5.88 18.54 -10.66
CA ASP A 202 -6.33 18.60 -9.27
C ASP A 202 -6.01 19.96 -8.62
N THR A 203 -6.76 20.97 -9.05
CA THR A 203 -6.71 22.30 -8.43
C THR A 203 -7.20 22.27 -6.98
N PRO A 204 -6.83 23.25 -6.13
CA PRO A 204 -7.36 23.35 -4.77
C PRO A 204 -8.89 23.22 -4.68
N ALA A 205 -9.62 23.87 -5.59
CA ALA A 205 -11.07 23.80 -5.65
C ALA A 205 -11.60 22.39 -5.93
N LYS A 206 -10.97 21.65 -6.86
CA LYS A 206 -11.34 20.26 -7.16
C LYS A 206 -10.98 19.31 -6.03
N LEU A 207 -9.83 19.49 -5.38
CA LEU A 207 -9.47 18.71 -4.19
C LEU A 207 -10.45 18.95 -3.04
N LYS A 208 -10.94 20.19 -2.90
CA LYS A 208 -11.96 20.54 -1.91
C LYS A 208 -13.28 19.85 -2.19
N GLU A 209 -13.74 19.87 -3.45
CA GLU A 209 -14.94 19.16 -3.89
C GLU A 209 -14.80 17.65 -3.68
N TYR A 210 -13.66 17.08 -4.10
CA TYR A 210 -13.35 15.66 -3.95
C TYR A 210 -13.42 15.22 -2.48
N GLY A 211 -12.66 15.87 -1.59
CA GLY A 211 -12.64 15.54 -0.16
C GLY A 211 -13.98 15.77 0.53
N ALA A 212 -14.70 16.84 0.17
CA ALA A 212 -16.04 17.11 0.69
C ALA A 212 -17.04 15.99 0.33
N GLY A 213 -16.88 15.38 -0.85
CA GLY A 213 -17.66 14.22 -1.25
C GLY A 213 -17.56 13.03 -0.30
N TYR A 214 -16.40 12.86 0.36
CA TYR A 214 -16.16 11.77 1.31
C TYR A 214 -16.52 12.12 2.76
N LEU A 215 -16.35 13.37 3.18
CA LEU A 215 -16.67 13.84 4.54
C LEU A 215 -18.19 14.02 4.79
N GLY A 216 -19.01 13.83 3.75
CA GLY A 216 -20.46 13.87 3.84
C GLY A 216 -21.07 15.25 3.58
N LYS A 217 -22.36 15.25 3.19
CA LYS A 217 -23.11 16.42 2.67
C LYS A 217 -23.47 17.50 3.70
N ASN A 218 -22.85 17.52 4.87
CA ASN A 218 -23.02 18.66 5.76
C ASN A 218 -22.42 19.88 5.07
N ALA A 219 -23.10 21.03 5.13
CA ALA A 219 -22.75 22.22 4.34
C ALA A 219 -21.36 22.82 4.63
N LYS A 220 -20.59 22.24 5.57
CA LYS A 220 -19.25 22.67 5.99
C LYS A 220 -18.38 21.46 6.35
N PRO A 221 -17.77 20.77 5.37
CA PRO A 221 -16.76 19.74 5.65
C PRO A 221 -15.61 20.34 6.47
N ASP A 222 -15.18 19.61 7.50
CA ASP A 222 -14.09 20.01 8.41
C ASP A 222 -12.76 19.36 7.98
N PHE A 223 -11.93 20.14 7.27
CA PHE A 223 -10.60 19.74 6.82
C PHE A 223 -9.49 20.03 7.86
N THR A 224 -9.82 20.23 9.14
CA THR A 224 -8.80 20.45 10.18
C THR A 224 -7.98 19.21 10.49
N VAL A 225 -8.57 18.02 10.31
CA VAL A 225 -7.93 16.72 10.55
C VAL A 225 -7.34 16.16 9.26
N TRP A 226 -8.14 16.12 8.19
CA TRP A 226 -7.75 15.59 6.88
C TRP A 226 -7.62 16.72 5.87
N GLN A 227 -6.42 16.88 5.31
CA GLN A 227 -6.16 17.83 4.24
C GLN A 227 -5.84 17.11 2.94
N LEU A 228 -6.19 17.75 1.83
CA LEU A 228 -5.82 17.30 0.49
C LEU A 228 -4.95 18.38 -0.14
N ALA A 229 -3.83 18.01 -0.72
CA ALA A 229 -2.88 18.98 -1.26
C ALA A 229 -2.22 18.48 -2.53
N SER A 230 -1.72 19.42 -3.33
CA SER A 230 -0.85 19.12 -4.48
C SER A 230 0.22 20.20 -4.63
N GLY A 231 1.20 19.95 -5.49
CA GLY A 231 2.33 20.83 -5.75
C GLY A 231 2.55 21.02 -7.24
N SER A 232 3.74 21.47 -7.63
CA SER A 232 4.19 21.32 -9.01
C SER A 232 4.46 19.85 -9.33
N GLU A 233 4.47 19.51 -10.62
CA GLU A 233 4.79 18.15 -11.09
C GLU A 233 6.15 17.66 -10.56
N LYS A 234 7.14 18.55 -10.49
CA LYS A 234 8.45 18.25 -9.93
C LYS A 234 8.38 17.95 -8.43
N GLU A 235 7.75 18.82 -7.63
CA GLU A 235 7.65 18.63 -6.17
C GLU A 235 6.92 17.33 -5.83
N VAL A 236 5.80 17.08 -6.50
CA VAL A 236 5.02 15.84 -6.33
C VAL A 236 5.85 14.62 -6.70
N ARG A 237 6.59 14.66 -7.82
CA ARG A 237 7.45 13.55 -8.25
C ARG A 237 8.54 13.27 -7.21
N GLU A 238 9.19 14.31 -6.69
CA GLU A 238 10.25 14.16 -5.67
C GLU A 238 9.69 13.54 -4.37
N ILE A 239 8.50 13.96 -3.94
CA ILE A 239 7.83 13.38 -2.77
C ILE A 239 7.42 11.92 -3.04
N ALA A 240 6.82 11.65 -4.20
CA ALA A 240 6.41 10.31 -4.61
C ALA A 240 7.61 9.36 -4.69
N ASP A 241 8.71 9.80 -5.32
CA ASP A 241 9.95 9.05 -5.41
C ASP A 241 10.50 8.77 -4.00
N PHE A 242 10.57 9.77 -3.12
CA PHE A 242 11.02 9.56 -1.74
C PHE A 242 10.19 8.49 -1.02
N PHE A 243 8.87 8.49 -1.15
CA PHE A 243 8.02 7.49 -0.51
C PHE A 243 7.83 6.19 -1.33
N GLY A 244 8.54 6.04 -2.43
CA GLY A 244 8.50 4.85 -3.28
C GLY A 244 7.17 4.64 -4.01
N LEU A 245 6.38 5.70 -4.22
CA LEU A 245 5.20 5.68 -5.07
C LEU A 245 5.63 5.67 -6.54
N ARG A 246 5.27 4.62 -7.27
CA ARG A 246 5.38 4.58 -8.73
C ARG A 246 4.11 5.07 -9.38
N TYR A 247 4.22 6.00 -10.32
CA TYR A 247 3.10 6.41 -11.16
C TYR A 247 3.57 6.92 -12.52
N GLN A 248 2.79 6.62 -13.55
CA GLN A 248 2.99 7.08 -14.92
C GLN A 248 1.65 7.23 -15.63
N LEU A 249 1.58 8.08 -16.65
CA LEU A 249 0.39 8.13 -17.51
C LEU A 249 0.20 6.79 -18.20
N ASN A 250 -1.03 6.29 -18.19
CA ASN A 250 -1.36 5.03 -18.85
C ASN A 250 -1.04 5.12 -20.36
N ALA A 251 -0.50 4.04 -20.91
CA ALA A 251 -0.06 4.02 -22.30
C ALA A 251 -1.22 4.21 -23.29
N ASN A 252 -2.38 3.61 -22.97
CA ASN A 252 -3.56 3.51 -23.83
C ASN A 252 -4.58 4.61 -23.56
N ASP A 253 -4.66 5.10 -22.32
CA ASP A 253 -5.54 6.20 -21.92
C ASP A 253 -4.74 7.26 -21.14
N LYS A 254 -4.35 8.33 -21.84
CA LYS A 254 -3.58 9.45 -21.26
C LYS A 254 -4.37 10.28 -20.24
N THR A 255 -5.64 9.95 -19.98
CA THR A 255 -6.41 10.57 -18.91
C THR A 255 -6.27 9.83 -17.58
N GLN A 256 -5.69 8.62 -17.59
CA GLN A 256 -5.49 7.77 -16.41
C GLN A 256 -4.01 7.59 -16.07
N PHE A 257 -3.74 7.16 -14.84
CA PHE A 257 -2.40 6.82 -14.38
C PHE A 257 -2.32 5.35 -14.01
N ASP A 258 -1.25 4.68 -14.44
CA ASP A 258 -0.82 3.42 -13.85
C ASP A 258 -0.02 3.78 -12.60
N HIS A 259 -0.47 3.35 -11.42
CA HIS A 259 0.20 3.71 -10.17
C HIS A 259 0.14 2.62 -9.11
N SER A 260 1.16 2.57 -8.27
CA SER A 260 1.15 1.79 -7.02
C SER A 260 0.38 2.53 -5.92
N LEU A 261 0.15 1.86 -4.78
CA LEU A 261 -0.40 2.47 -3.58
C LEU A 261 0.65 2.56 -2.48
N ARG A 262 0.63 3.68 -1.76
CA ARG A 262 1.49 3.95 -0.61
C ARG A 262 0.70 4.73 0.44
N THR A 263 0.74 4.24 1.67
CA THR A 263 0.29 4.97 2.86
C THR A 263 1.44 4.99 3.87
N ILE A 264 1.79 6.16 4.39
CA ILE A 264 2.95 6.35 5.24
C ILE A 264 2.47 6.87 6.60
N VAL A 265 2.99 6.27 7.67
CA VAL A 265 2.80 6.76 9.04
C VAL A 265 4.08 7.47 9.46
N ILE A 266 3.92 8.69 9.99
CA ILE A 266 5.00 9.58 10.40
C ILE A 266 4.79 9.96 11.87
N SER A 267 5.84 9.87 12.67
CA SER A 267 5.81 10.22 14.09
C SER A 267 5.70 11.75 14.31
N PRO A 268 5.35 12.20 15.53
CA PRO A 268 5.38 13.62 15.92
C PRO A 268 6.73 14.32 15.66
N GLU A 269 7.85 13.60 15.74
CA GLU A 269 9.20 14.09 15.47
C GLU A 269 9.46 14.25 13.96
N GLY A 270 8.59 13.66 13.12
CA GLY A 270 8.70 13.74 11.68
C GLY A 270 9.48 12.63 11.01
N LYS A 271 9.59 11.48 11.69
CA LYS A 271 10.26 10.30 11.16
C LYS A 271 9.26 9.33 10.58
N VAL A 272 9.64 8.64 9.52
CA VAL A 272 8.83 7.55 8.97
C VAL A 272 8.77 6.41 9.98
N GLN A 273 7.59 5.90 10.27
CA GLN A 273 7.36 4.80 11.21
C GLN A 273 6.81 3.56 10.52
N GLU A 274 6.03 3.74 9.45
CA GLU A 274 5.50 2.63 8.65
C GLU A 274 5.33 3.08 7.19
N ILE A 275 5.57 2.18 6.25
CA ILE A 275 5.29 2.36 4.82
C ILE A 275 4.42 1.19 4.36
N ILE A 276 3.12 1.42 4.32
CA ILE A 276 2.14 0.43 3.90
C ILE A 276 2.05 0.43 2.37
N SER A 277 2.32 -0.74 1.79
CA SER A 277 2.09 -1.02 0.38
C SER A 277 0.71 -1.63 0.18
N GLY A 278 -0.01 -1.21 -0.87
CA GLY A 278 -1.33 -1.78 -1.19
C GLY A 278 -2.50 -1.11 -0.47
N ASN A 279 -3.65 -1.79 -0.48
CA ASN A 279 -4.94 -1.27 -0.03
C ASN A 279 -5.60 -2.10 1.08
N GLU A 280 -4.87 -3.06 1.64
CA GLU A 280 -5.45 -4.12 2.49
C GLU A 280 -5.67 -3.66 3.93
N TRP A 281 -5.08 -2.52 4.30
CA TRP A 281 -5.21 -1.93 5.62
C TRP A 281 -6.60 -1.31 5.82
N THR A 282 -7.12 -1.44 7.04
CA THR A 282 -8.41 -0.85 7.43
C THR A 282 -8.23 0.48 8.18
N PRO A 283 -9.28 1.34 8.27
CA PRO A 283 -9.24 2.55 9.09
C PRO A 283 -8.73 2.31 10.52
N ASN A 284 -9.15 1.20 11.13
CA ASN A 284 -8.74 0.82 12.49
C ASN A 284 -7.25 0.45 12.56
N ASP A 285 -6.71 -0.22 11.53
CA ASP A 285 -5.28 -0.53 11.47
C ASP A 285 -4.47 0.76 11.39
N LEU A 286 -4.82 1.68 10.47
CA LEU A 286 -4.13 2.95 10.34
C LEU A 286 -4.18 3.78 11.62
N LEU A 287 -5.35 3.83 12.27
CA LEU A 287 -5.51 4.55 13.52
C LEU A 287 -4.64 3.94 14.65
N ARG A 288 -4.55 2.61 14.72
CA ARG A 288 -3.67 1.92 15.68
C ARG A 288 -2.21 2.26 15.44
N GLU A 289 -1.74 2.23 14.19
CA GLU A 289 -0.37 2.61 13.86
C GLU A 289 -0.08 4.07 14.23
N LEU A 290 -1.00 4.99 13.91
CA LEU A 290 -0.85 6.41 14.28
C LEU A 290 -0.78 6.60 15.80
N GLN A 291 -1.62 5.92 16.57
CA GLN A 291 -1.60 5.98 18.03
C GLN A 291 -0.31 5.44 18.63
N ALA A 292 0.27 4.39 18.05
CA ALA A 292 1.53 3.82 18.51
C ALA A 292 2.68 4.83 18.43
N THR A 293 2.63 5.80 17.50
CA THR A 293 3.67 6.83 17.35
C THR A 293 3.56 8.01 18.32
N ILE A 294 2.47 8.12 19.08
CA ILE A 294 2.20 9.26 19.98
C ILE A 294 2.76 9.03 21.39
N ASN A 295 3.13 7.78 21.72
CA ASN A 295 3.47 7.34 23.07
C ASN A 295 4.98 7.21 23.30
#